data_AF-A0AAX6M7M0-F1
#
_entry.id   AF-A0AAX6M7M0-F1
#
_cell.length_a   1.000
_cell.length_b   1.000
_cell.length_c   1.000
_cell.angle_alpha   90.00
_cell.angle_beta   90.00
_cell.angle_gamma   90.00
#
_symmetry.space_group_name_H-M   'P 1'
#
loop_
_entity.id
_entity.type
_entity.pdbx_description
1 polymer ?
#
loop_
_entity_poly.entity_id
_entity_poly.type
_entity_poly.pdbx_seq_one_letter_code
_entity_poly.pdbx_strand_id
1 'polypeptide(L)'
;MPKKRHNNKYSKPPSVAPPSLALSSSSRATSDQHERSVNQILADLRRTSFKQNGTSSNFPVTTPTVPPSIRQILQIPETPAPAPRRSLRLHAHGRRAPPGPPPPRSWVSLAQSRHAPADLGKDLAGHIQHWPLPGIYSPADGSFVDQLLRRMALDWEQQRHWNQFYLYTLPSQLRTALISCVSELYGPGISVNDLRLILSGPPDEELAQYEVEKPDLNKLNEDIFCLDLSGSAGRSISLKELNELLHPQIAAETDLQESWDAPEPVSGPFKLLPNLTQLSLAVEPGNAPAASWKQLLSLATKLHTITHLDLSGWPEPSLTPNAKFAKVASSLTGRSVQYGGTGPYSHNLDGDWSEAILVLKRLSKSLYSLEYLDLTGCGDWFPALRKEADGDFTIDFVDWVGDWGKITTLRLCSGYALSDDSSRGQILRLADWIESASAVEKHIRAQRSGRGRWITVEKDTLTDGAKAVVETERRRLMF
;
A
#
# COMPACT_ATOMS: atom_id res chain seq x y z
N MET A 1 28.33 -85.80 -12.64
CA MET A 1 27.28 -86.27 -11.70
C MET A 1 26.39 -85.10 -11.31
N PRO A 2 25.07 -85.07 -11.58
CA PRO A 2 24.21 -83.97 -11.13
C PRO A 2 23.07 -84.42 -10.21
N LYS A 3 23.00 -83.81 -9.02
CA LYS A 3 21.89 -83.81 -8.04
C LYS A 3 22.03 -82.47 -7.29
N LYS A 4 21.01 -81.71 -6.90
CA LYS A 4 19.58 -81.94 -6.70
C LYS A 4 18.85 -80.57 -6.69
N ARG A 5 17.54 -80.65 -6.90
CA ARG A 5 16.54 -79.57 -7.08
C ARG A 5 16.24 -78.79 -5.80
N HIS A 6 15.84 -77.52 -5.93
CA HIS A 6 14.96 -76.82 -4.98
C HIS A 6 13.84 -76.08 -5.71
N ASN A 7 12.62 -76.26 -5.18
CA ASN A 7 11.32 -75.79 -5.66
C ASN A 7 11.06 -74.39 -5.11
N ASN A 8 10.75 -73.39 -5.96
CA ASN A 8 10.15 -72.13 -5.50
C ASN A 8 8.65 -72.14 -5.85
N LYS A 9 7.84 -72.50 -4.86
CA LYS A 9 6.41 -72.18 -4.80
C LYS A 9 6.27 -70.72 -4.35
N TYR A 10 5.24 -70.03 -4.85
CA TYR A 10 4.84 -68.62 -4.66
C TYR A 10 5.19 -67.67 -5.80
N SER A 11 4.28 -67.61 -6.76
CA SER A 11 4.06 -66.46 -7.65
C SER A 11 3.34 -65.34 -6.88
N LYS A 12 3.82 -64.10 -7.01
CA LYS A 12 3.09 -62.91 -6.54
C LYS A 12 1.95 -62.60 -7.53
N PRO A 13 0.71 -62.34 -7.08
CA PRO A 13 -0.33 -61.87 -7.98
C PRO A 13 -0.06 -60.41 -8.42
N PRO A 14 -0.49 -60.02 -9.63
CA PRO A 14 -0.39 -58.64 -10.10
C PRO A 14 -1.29 -57.72 -9.26
N SER A 15 -0.72 -56.62 -8.78
CA SER A 15 -1.41 -55.57 -8.02
C SER A 15 -2.25 -54.73 -8.97
N VAL A 16 -3.54 -55.04 -9.09
CA VAL A 16 -4.52 -54.20 -9.80
C VAL A 16 -5.23 -53.30 -8.78
N ALA A 17 -5.18 -51.99 -8.99
CA ALA A 17 -5.86 -51.00 -8.17
C ALA A 17 -7.40 -51.06 -8.36
N PRO A 18 -8.21 -50.75 -7.32
CA PRO A 18 -9.66 -50.85 -7.39
C PRO A 18 -10.32 -49.77 -8.28
N PRO A 19 -11.52 -50.03 -8.81
CA PRO A 19 -12.17 -49.29 -9.91
C PRO A 19 -12.80 -47.94 -9.51
N SER A 20 -12.49 -47.37 -8.35
CA SER A 20 -13.11 -46.12 -7.87
C SER A 20 -12.37 -44.84 -8.27
N LEU A 21 -11.32 -44.92 -9.09
CA LEU A 21 -10.56 -43.76 -9.58
C LEU A 21 -10.71 -43.50 -11.10
N ALA A 22 -11.53 -44.29 -11.79
CA ALA A 22 -11.75 -44.15 -13.22
C ALA A 22 -13.12 -43.54 -13.50
N LEU A 23 -13.34 -42.26 -13.18
CA LEU A 23 -14.48 -41.48 -13.70
C LEU A 23 -14.21 -39.98 -13.54
N SER A 24 -13.78 -39.35 -14.64
CA SER A 24 -13.99 -37.95 -15.05
C SER A 24 -12.75 -37.41 -15.79
N SER A 25 -12.64 -37.78 -17.07
CA SER A 25 -11.86 -37.02 -18.05
C SER A 25 -12.67 -36.83 -19.34
N SER A 26 -12.71 -35.60 -19.81
CA SER A 26 -13.10 -35.15 -21.14
C SER A 26 -12.89 -33.63 -21.11
N SER A 27 -12.12 -32.95 -21.95
CA SER A 27 -11.26 -33.23 -23.12
C SER A 27 -10.37 -31.96 -23.23
N ARG A 28 -9.16 -31.89 -23.82
CA ARG A 28 -8.70 -32.26 -25.17
C ARG A 28 -7.16 -32.05 -25.23
N ALA A 29 -6.54 -32.68 -26.22
CA ALA A 29 -5.12 -32.97 -26.43
C ALA A 29 -4.14 -31.77 -26.50
N THR A 30 -2.87 -31.96 -26.10
CA THR A 30 -1.70 -32.22 -26.98
C THR A 30 -0.38 -32.44 -26.20
N SER A 31 0.49 -33.29 -26.79
CA SER A 31 1.95 -33.47 -26.62
C SER A 31 2.53 -34.07 -25.32
N ASP A 32 3.03 -35.30 -25.49
CA ASP A 32 4.28 -35.88 -24.95
C ASP A 32 4.82 -35.31 -23.64
N GLN A 33 4.36 -35.88 -22.51
CA GLN A 33 5.21 -35.97 -21.32
C GLN A 33 5.06 -37.35 -20.68
N HIS A 34 6.17 -38.09 -20.67
CA HIS A 34 6.34 -39.30 -19.85
C HIS A 34 5.91 -39.03 -18.40
N GLU A 35 5.04 -39.89 -17.87
CA GLU A 35 4.65 -39.89 -16.46
C GLU A 35 5.89 -39.96 -15.57
N ARG A 36 6.24 -38.85 -14.92
CA ARG A 36 7.40 -38.76 -14.03
C ARG A 36 7.14 -39.61 -12.79
N SER A 37 7.97 -40.64 -12.60
CA SER A 37 7.97 -41.46 -11.40
C SER A 37 8.31 -40.64 -10.16
N VAL A 38 7.65 -40.92 -9.03
CA VAL A 38 7.87 -40.25 -7.72
C VAL A 38 9.36 -40.20 -7.34
N ASN A 39 10.13 -41.22 -7.72
CA ASN A 39 11.57 -41.27 -7.44
C ASN A 39 12.38 -40.26 -8.28
N GLN A 40 11.93 -39.92 -9.49
CA GLN A 40 12.54 -38.85 -10.29
C GLN A 40 12.23 -37.48 -9.70
N ILE A 41 11.01 -37.26 -9.21
CA ILE A 41 10.63 -36.01 -8.54
C ILE A 41 11.48 -35.79 -7.27
N LEU A 42 11.70 -36.84 -6.48
CA LEU A 42 12.56 -36.78 -5.31
C LEU A 42 14.04 -36.54 -5.66
N ALA A 43 14.53 -37.12 -6.75
CA ALA A 43 15.89 -36.89 -7.23
C ALA A 43 16.09 -35.44 -7.72
N ASP A 44 15.07 -34.86 -8.38
CA ASP A 44 15.14 -33.49 -8.87
C ASP A 44 14.95 -32.46 -7.75
N LEU A 45 14.17 -32.76 -6.72
CA LEU A 45 14.12 -31.95 -5.48
C LEU A 45 15.48 -31.94 -4.76
N ARG A 46 16.18 -33.08 -4.70
CA ARG A 46 17.53 -33.12 -4.14
C ARG A 46 18.50 -32.30 -5.00
N ARG A 47 18.41 -32.38 -6.33
CA ARG A 47 19.31 -31.64 -7.23
C ARG A 47 19.05 -30.13 -7.28
N THR A 48 17.79 -29.70 -7.11
CA THR A 48 17.42 -28.28 -7.06
C THR A 48 17.85 -27.61 -5.76
N SER A 49 17.88 -28.36 -4.64
CA SER A 49 18.38 -27.85 -3.37
C SER A 49 19.90 -27.59 -3.34
N PHE A 50 20.67 -28.10 -4.31
CA PHE A 50 22.12 -27.87 -4.42
C PHE A 50 22.52 -26.76 -5.42
N LYS A 51 21.56 -26.15 -6.14
CA LYS A 51 21.85 -25.12 -7.17
C LYS A 51 21.42 -23.69 -6.82
N GLN A 52 21.04 -23.42 -5.58
CA GLN A 52 20.90 -22.05 -5.08
C GLN A 52 22.08 -21.72 -4.17
N ASN A 53 23.11 -21.07 -4.73
CA ASN A 53 24.13 -20.38 -3.94
C ASN A 53 23.96 -18.88 -4.13
N GLY A 54 23.60 -18.19 -3.05
CA GLY A 54 23.45 -16.74 -3.03
C GLY A 54 23.10 -16.12 -1.68
N THR A 55 23.13 -16.87 -0.57
CA THR A 55 23.22 -16.32 0.79
C THR A 55 23.70 -17.43 1.70
N SER A 56 24.84 -17.21 2.35
CA SER A 56 25.45 -18.10 3.33
C SER A 56 24.54 -18.30 4.54
N SER A 57 23.64 -19.28 4.48
CA SER A 57 23.06 -19.86 5.68
C SER A 57 24.12 -20.76 6.30
N ASN A 58 24.73 -20.30 7.40
CA ASN A 58 25.50 -21.14 8.30
C ASN A 58 24.57 -22.22 8.88
N PHE A 59 24.40 -23.32 8.15
CA PHE A 59 23.95 -24.56 8.76
C PHE A 59 25.07 -25.03 9.68
N PRO A 60 24.78 -25.40 10.95
CA PRO A 60 25.79 -26.04 11.77
C PRO A 60 26.20 -27.34 11.07
N VAL A 61 27.49 -27.43 10.74
CA VAL A 61 28.13 -28.67 10.31
C VAL A 61 27.73 -29.74 11.31
N THR A 62 26.98 -30.74 10.88
CA THR A 62 26.71 -31.94 11.67
C THR A 62 28.03 -32.66 11.90
N THR A 63 28.71 -32.34 13.00
CA THR A 63 29.91 -33.04 13.42
C THR A 63 29.53 -34.47 13.79
N PRO A 64 30.20 -35.51 13.23
CA PRO A 64 29.88 -36.89 13.53
C PRO A 64 30.07 -37.18 15.03
N THR A 65 29.04 -37.72 15.66
CA THR A 65 29.03 -38.02 17.09
C THR A 65 29.94 -39.22 17.36
N VAL A 66 31.08 -38.99 18.01
CA VAL A 66 32.02 -40.05 18.38
C VAL A 66 31.50 -40.80 19.64
N PRO A 67 31.59 -42.15 19.70
CA PRO A 67 31.25 -42.94 20.88
C PRO A 67 32.04 -42.54 22.15
N PRO A 68 31.48 -42.75 23.36
CA PRO A 68 32.03 -42.20 24.61
C PRO A 68 33.45 -42.69 24.94
N SER A 69 33.80 -43.93 24.55
CA SER A 69 35.13 -44.51 24.80
C SER A 69 36.25 -43.78 24.04
N ILE A 70 35.97 -43.26 22.84
CA ILE A 70 36.96 -42.51 22.05
C ILE A 70 36.98 -41.03 22.47
N ARG A 71 35.89 -40.49 23.00
CA ARG A 71 35.85 -39.12 23.55
C ARG A 71 36.76 -38.93 24.77
N GLN A 72 36.85 -39.94 25.65
CA GLN A 72 37.74 -39.92 26.80
C GLN A 72 39.23 -39.88 26.40
N ILE A 73 39.59 -40.57 25.32
CA ILE A 73 40.97 -40.60 24.82
C ILE A 73 41.34 -39.25 24.16
N LEU A 74 40.39 -38.61 23.48
CA LEU A 74 40.61 -37.36 22.74
C LEU A 74 40.33 -36.08 23.55
N GLN A 75 40.04 -36.19 24.86
CA GLN A 75 39.72 -35.07 25.77
C GLN A 75 38.67 -34.08 25.20
N ILE A 76 37.67 -34.58 24.46
CA ILE A 76 36.62 -33.73 23.89
C ILE A 76 35.59 -33.41 24.99
N PRO A 77 35.28 -32.13 25.27
CA PRO A 77 34.34 -31.75 26.31
C PRO A 77 32.93 -32.28 26.06
N GLU A 78 32.24 -32.64 27.14
CA GLU A 78 30.93 -33.28 27.09
C GLU A 78 29.85 -32.30 26.61
N THR A 79 29.10 -32.71 25.58
CA THR A 79 28.00 -31.92 25.02
C THR A 79 26.89 -31.72 26.08
N PRO A 80 26.52 -30.47 26.42
CA PRO A 80 25.52 -30.21 27.45
C PRO A 80 24.15 -30.79 27.07
N ALA A 81 23.41 -31.24 28.08
CA ALA A 81 22.08 -31.83 27.87
C ALA A 81 21.14 -30.82 27.19
N PRO A 82 20.34 -31.24 26.20
CA PRO A 82 19.38 -30.36 25.55
C PRO A 82 18.31 -29.88 26.54
N ALA A 83 17.96 -28.60 26.46
CA ALA A 83 16.97 -27.97 27.34
C ALA A 83 15.61 -28.69 27.31
N PRO A 84 14.86 -28.72 28.42
CA PRO A 84 13.56 -29.38 28.49
C PRO A 84 12.57 -28.74 27.51
N ARG A 85 12.04 -29.53 26.57
CA ARG A 85 11.01 -29.06 25.62
C ARG A 85 9.70 -28.80 26.38
N ARG A 86 9.04 -27.67 26.11
CA ARG A 86 7.67 -27.42 26.59
C ARG A 86 6.75 -28.56 26.14
N SER A 87 5.86 -28.97 27.03
CA SER A 87 4.88 -30.02 26.79
C SER A 87 4.07 -29.72 25.52
N LEU A 88 4.14 -30.62 24.53
CA LEU A 88 3.19 -30.63 23.43
C LEU A 88 1.79 -30.86 24.04
N ARG A 89 0.83 -29.98 23.74
CA ARG A 89 -0.58 -30.27 23.98
C ARG A 89 -0.99 -31.39 23.01
N LEU A 90 -0.85 -32.64 23.45
CA LEU A 90 -1.33 -33.83 22.78
C LEU A 90 -2.77 -34.08 23.25
N HIS A 91 -3.69 -34.37 22.32
CA HIS A 91 -4.96 -34.99 22.70
C HIS A 91 -4.71 -36.40 23.27
N ALA A 92 -5.70 -36.97 23.97
CA ALA A 92 -5.65 -38.30 24.60
C ALA A 92 -5.23 -39.47 23.69
N HIS A 93 -5.12 -39.24 22.37
CA HIS A 93 -4.74 -40.24 21.36
C HIS A 93 -3.43 -39.87 20.61
N GLY A 94 -2.59 -39.00 21.17
CA GLY A 94 -1.20 -38.83 20.72
C GLY A 94 -0.99 -38.13 19.36
N ARG A 95 -2.02 -37.51 18.78
CA ARG A 95 -1.91 -36.69 17.55
C ARG A 95 -1.78 -35.20 17.88
N ARG A 96 -0.98 -34.47 17.10
CA ARG A 96 -0.93 -32.99 17.15
C ARG A 96 -2.32 -32.45 16.80
N ALA A 97 -2.86 -31.55 17.63
CA ALA A 97 -4.07 -30.82 17.27
C ALA A 97 -3.82 -30.01 15.98
N PRO A 98 -4.75 -29.99 15.01
CA PRO A 98 -4.64 -29.08 13.87
C PRO A 98 -4.55 -27.64 14.39
N PRO A 99 -3.76 -26.76 13.74
CA PRO A 99 -3.75 -25.35 14.09
C PRO A 99 -5.20 -24.84 14.11
N GLY A 100 -5.56 -24.13 15.18
CA GLY A 100 -6.91 -23.59 15.31
C GLY A 100 -7.27 -22.71 14.12
N PRO A 101 -8.57 -22.49 13.87
CA PRO A 101 -9.01 -21.56 12.84
C PRO A 101 -8.33 -20.21 13.04
N PRO A 102 -7.95 -19.50 11.96
CA PRO A 102 -7.38 -18.17 12.07
C PRO A 102 -8.30 -17.28 12.90
N PRO A 103 -7.75 -16.33 13.69
CA PRO A 103 -8.58 -15.44 14.47
C PRO A 103 -9.58 -14.71 13.56
N PRO A 104 -10.82 -14.50 14.02
CA PRO A 104 -11.84 -13.85 13.22
C PRO A 104 -11.36 -12.47 12.76
N ARG A 105 -11.75 -12.06 11.54
CA ARG A 105 -11.30 -10.78 10.95
C ARG A 105 -11.59 -9.56 11.84
N SER A 106 -12.61 -9.64 12.68
CA SER A 106 -12.95 -8.62 13.69
C SER A 106 -11.89 -8.44 14.78
N TRP A 107 -11.02 -9.42 15.02
CA TRP A 107 -9.90 -9.32 15.97
C TRP A 107 -8.64 -8.73 15.35
N VAL A 108 -8.50 -8.85 14.03
CA VAL A 108 -7.34 -8.33 13.29
C VAL A 108 -7.63 -6.92 12.74
N SER A 109 -8.90 -6.61 12.51
CA SER A 109 -9.37 -5.32 11.97
C SER A 109 -10.00 -4.48 13.08
N LEU A 110 -9.23 -4.22 14.16
CA LEU A 110 -9.73 -3.51 15.34
C LEU A 110 -10.35 -2.13 14.98
N ALA A 111 -9.83 -1.48 13.94
CA ALA A 111 -10.34 -0.22 13.38
C ALA A 111 -11.74 -0.33 12.72
N GLN A 112 -12.21 -1.54 12.42
CA GLN A 112 -13.52 -1.82 11.80
C GLN A 112 -14.49 -2.54 12.75
N SER A 113 -14.12 -2.69 14.04
CA SER A 113 -14.94 -3.40 15.02
C SER A 113 -16.09 -2.53 15.52
N ARG A 114 -17.32 -3.04 15.43
CA ARG A 114 -18.53 -2.45 16.07
C ARG A 114 -18.45 -2.32 17.60
N HIS A 115 -17.46 -2.97 18.23
CA HIS A 115 -17.22 -2.93 19.68
C HIS A 115 -15.96 -2.13 20.04
N ALA A 116 -15.36 -1.43 19.08
CA ALA A 116 -14.35 -0.42 19.40
C ALA A 116 -15.01 0.67 20.27
N PRO A 117 -14.34 1.16 21.34
CA PRO A 117 -14.90 2.21 22.18
C PRO A 117 -15.24 3.43 21.33
N ALA A 118 -16.42 4.02 21.57
CA ALA A 118 -16.93 5.14 20.78
C ALA A 118 -16.00 6.37 20.78
N ASP A 119 -15.12 6.50 21.78
CA ASP A 119 -14.09 7.54 21.85
C ASP A 119 -12.98 7.37 20.79
N LEU A 120 -12.74 6.15 20.28
CA LEU A 120 -11.77 5.93 19.20
C LEU A 120 -12.26 6.45 17.83
N GLY A 121 -13.57 6.70 17.69
CA GLY A 121 -14.20 7.20 16.47
C GLY A 121 -14.84 8.59 16.61
N LYS A 122 -14.89 9.16 17.82
CA LYS A 122 -15.45 10.50 18.09
C LYS A 122 -14.40 11.58 18.32
N ASP A 123 -13.12 11.24 18.35
CA ASP A 123 -12.06 12.23 18.41
C ASP A 123 -11.84 12.85 17.03
N LEU A 124 -12.52 13.97 16.77
CA LEU A 124 -12.24 14.86 15.65
C LEU A 124 -12.31 14.22 14.26
N ALA A 125 -12.99 13.08 14.07
CA ALA A 125 -13.31 12.55 12.73
C ALA A 125 -14.43 13.38 12.07
N GLY A 126 -14.30 14.70 12.10
CA GLY A 126 -15.02 15.59 11.21
C GLY A 126 -14.48 15.42 9.79
N HIS A 127 -15.27 15.84 8.81
CA HIS A 127 -14.81 15.97 7.44
C HIS A 127 -13.56 16.88 7.42
N ILE A 128 -12.43 16.35 6.96
CA ILE A 128 -11.23 17.16 6.72
C ILE A 128 -11.60 18.15 5.63
N GLN A 129 -11.40 19.44 5.88
CA GLN A 129 -11.53 20.43 4.82
C GLN A 129 -10.42 20.20 3.80
N HIS A 130 -10.77 19.57 2.69
CA HIS A 130 -9.88 19.40 1.55
C HIS A 130 -9.77 20.73 0.80
N TRP A 131 -8.56 21.06 0.38
CA TRP A 131 -8.30 22.29 -0.36
C TRP A 131 -7.91 21.91 -1.79
N PRO A 132 -8.47 22.57 -2.81
CA PRO A 132 -8.07 22.30 -4.18
C PRO A 132 -6.58 22.60 -4.35
N LEU A 133 -5.88 21.78 -5.13
CA LEU A 133 -4.48 22.04 -5.44
C LEU A 133 -4.33 23.41 -6.14
N PRO A 134 -3.21 24.12 -5.91
CA PRO A 134 -2.96 25.40 -6.55
C PRO A 134 -3.02 25.35 -8.08
N GLY A 135 -3.71 26.29 -8.68
CA GLY A 135 -3.80 26.42 -10.14
C GLY A 135 -4.80 25.49 -10.84
N ILE A 136 -5.57 24.70 -10.08
CA ILE A 136 -6.72 23.96 -10.63
C ILE A 136 -7.80 24.95 -11.06
N TYR A 137 -8.40 24.70 -12.22
CA TYR A 137 -9.65 25.34 -12.60
C TYR A 137 -10.79 24.82 -11.71
N SER A 138 -11.32 25.68 -10.84
CA SER A 138 -12.60 25.47 -10.19
C SER A 138 -13.61 26.49 -10.75
N PRO A 139 -14.85 26.08 -11.08
CA PRO A 139 -15.88 27.02 -11.47
C PRO A 139 -16.15 27.97 -10.29
N ALA A 140 -16.47 29.23 -10.58
CA ALA A 140 -16.76 30.20 -9.52
C ALA A 140 -17.96 29.74 -8.68
N ASP A 141 -17.85 29.84 -7.36
CA ASP A 141 -18.89 29.41 -6.42
C ASP A 141 -20.23 30.05 -6.76
N GLY A 142 -21.26 29.23 -6.92
CA GLY A 142 -22.61 29.69 -7.27
C GLY A 142 -22.78 30.14 -8.72
N SER A 143 -21.75 30.03 -9.57
CA SER A 143 -21.91 30.18 -11.02
C SER A 143 -22.83 29.09 -11.60
N PHE A 144 -23.42 29.34 -12.77
CA PHE A 144 -24.27 28.34 -13.42
C PHE A 144 -23.52 27.02 -13.68
N VAL A 145 -22.24 27.09 -14.04
CA VAL A 145 -21.40 25.90 -14.27
C VAL A 145 -21.18 25.14 -12.97
N ASP A 146 -20.86 25.83 -11.88
CA ASP A 146 -20.71 25.22 -10.54
C ASP A 146 -22.02 24.52 -10.12
N GLN A 147 -23.15 25.23 -10.19
CA GLN A 147 -24.46 24.67 -9.85
C GLN A 147 -24.82 23.44 -10.71
N LEU A 148 -24.52 23.48 -12.02
CA LEU A 148 -24.77 22.37 -12.93
C LEU A 148 -23.91 21.16 -12.60
N LEU A 149 -22.60 21.34 -12.40
CA LEU A 149 -21.68 20.26 -12.05
C LEU A 149 -22.03 19.62 -10.70
N ARG A 150 -22.35 20.44 -9.70
CA ARG A 150 -22.83 19.96 -8.40
C ARG A 150 -24.13 19.17 -8.53
N ARG A 151 -25.08 19.65 -9.36
CA ARG A 151 -26.33 18.91 -9.61
C ARG A 151 -26.09 17.60 -10.35
N MET A 152 -25.20 17.59 -11.35
CA MET A 152 -24.80 16.37 -12.05
C MET A 152 -24.13 15.36 -11.11
N ALA A 153 -23.32 15.83 -10.17
CA ALA A 153 -22.66 14.99 -9.18
C ALA A 153 -23.66 14.37 -8.17
N LEU A 154 -24.67 15.13 -7.75
CA LEU A 154 -25.73 14.60 -6.87
C LEU A 154 -26.57 13.53 -7.55
N ASP A 155 -26.89 13.70 -8.84
CA ASP A 155 -27.65 12.75 -9.65
C ASP A 155 -26.72 11.82 -10.46
N TRP A 156 -25.48 11.60 -10.01
CA TRP A 156 -24.44 10.94 -10.81
C TRP A 156 -24.82 9.52 -11.26
N GLU A 157 -25.56 8.79 -10.43
CA GLU A 157 -26.06 7.46 -10.76
C GLU A 157 -26.90 7.44 -12.05
N GLN A 158 -27.70 8.47 -12.30
CA GLN A 158 -28.47 8.60 -13.53
C GLN A 158 -27.62 9.23 -14.64
N GLN A 159 -26.85 10.27 -14.32
CA GLN A 159 -26.05 11.01 -15.30
C GLN A 159 -25.03 10.12 -16.01
N ARG A 160 -24.39 9.20 -15.30
CA ARG A 160 -23.39 8.30 -15.90
C ARG A 160 -23.99 7.37 -16.96
N HIS A 161 -25.26 6.98 -16.83
CA HIS A 161 -25.93 6.12 -17.80
C HIS A 161 -26.53 6.94 -18.95
N TRP A 162 -27.19 8.06 -18.65
CA TRP A 162 -27.83 8.90 -19.67
C TRP A 162 -26.83 9.60 -20.58
N ASN A 163 -25.68 10.03 -20.03
CA ASN A 163 -24.69 10.79 -20.76
C ASN A 163 -23.41 10.00 -21.08
N GLN A 164 -23.43 8.67 -20.99
CA GLN A 164 -22.23 7.85 -21.20
C GLN A 164 -21.48 8.13 -22.51
N PHE A 165 -22.21 8.50 -23.57
CA PHE A 165 -21.63 8.84 -24.89
C PHE A 165 -21.18 10.31 -25.03
N TYR A 166 -21.47 11.16 -24.05
CA TYR A 166 -21.19 12.61 -24.08
C TYR A 166 -20.25 13.08 -22.97
N LEU A 167 -20.04 12.29 -21.91
CA LEU A 167 -19.18 12.70 -20.79
C LEU A 167 -17.74 12.98 -21.21
N TYR A 168 -17.19 12.18 -22.12
CA TYR A 168 -15.82 12.35 -22.61
C TYR A 168 -15.66 13.52 -23.60
N THR A 169 -16.75 14.01 -24.21
CA THR A 169 -16.70 15.15 -25.15
C THR A 169 -16.67 16.51 -24.45
N LEU A 170 -16.88 16.53 -23.12
CA LEU A 170 -16.75 17.73 -22.31
C LEU A 170 -15.32 18.30 -22.37
N PRO A 171 -15.16 19.64 -22.34
CA PRO A 171 -13.86 20.27 -22.19
C PRO A 171 -13.06 19.69 -21.02
N SER A 172 -11.73 19.55 -21.18
CA SER A 172 -10.83 18.95 -20.18
C SER A 172 -10.98 19.55 -18.78
N GLN A 173 -11.11 20.87 -18.70
CA GLN A 173 -11.33 21.60 -17.44
C GLN A 173 -12.67 21.24 -16.77
N LEU A 174 -13.72 21.03 -17.56
CA LEU A 174 -15.03 20.62 -17.03
C LEU A 174 -15.04 19.14 -16.63
N ARG A 175 -14.30 18.28 -17.33
CA ARG A 175 -14.16 16.86 -16.95
C ARG A 175 -13.44 16.72 -15.61
N THR A 176 -12.33 17.45 -15.43
CA THR A 176 -11.57 17.43 -14.18
C THR A 176 -12.38 18.03 -13.01
N ALA A 177 -13.09 19.14 -13.24
CA ALA A 177 -14.00 19.70 -12.25
C ALA A 177 -15.18 18.75 -11.92
N LEU A 178 -15.75 18.08 -12.92
CA LEU A 178 -16.81 17.08 -12.72
C LEU A 178 -16.31 15.91 -11.87
N ILE A 179 -15.11 15.39 -12.15
CA ILE A 179 -14.50 14.30 -11.37
C ILE A 179 -14.36 14.72 -9.90
N SER A 180 -13.86 15.93 -9.63
CA SER A 180 -13.73 16.49 -8.27
C SER A 180 -15.09 16.65 -7.59
N CYS A 181 -16.10 17.22 -8.27
CA CYS A 181 -17.45 17.36 -7.72
C CYS A 181 -18.10 16.01 -7.42
N VAL A 182 -17.93 15.01 -8.28
CA VAL A 182 -18.47 13.66 -8.07
C VAL A 182 -17.74 12.99 -6.90
N SER A 183 -16.42 13.11 -6.81
CA SER A 183 -15.66 12.49 -5.71
C SER A 183 -16.05 13.05 -4.34
N GLU A 184 -16.41 14.33 -4.26
CA GLU A 184 -16.84 15.01 -3.04
C GLU A 184 -18.32 14.78 -2.69
N LEU A 185 -19.24 14.99 -3.65
CA LEU A 185 -20.68 15.06 -3.37
C LEU A 185 -21.42 13.73 -3.53
N TYR A 186 -20.92 12.82 -4.37
CA TYR A 186 -21.59 11.56 -4.62
C TYR A 186 -21.27 10.57 -3.49
N GLY A 187 -22.30 10.19 -2.71
CA GLY A 187 -22.12 9.35 -1.52
C GLY A 187 -21.34 8.03 -1.74
N PRO A 188 -21.51 7.30 -2.85
CA PRO A 188 -20.69 6.12 -3.13
C PRO A 188 -19.23 6.43 -3.55
N GLY A 189 -18.92 7.67 -3.94
CA GLY A 189 -17.65 8.07 -4.54
C GLY A 189 -17.55 7.72 -6.03
N ILE A 190 -16.55 8.29 -6.72
CA ILE A 190 -16.32 7.99 -8.14
C ILE A 190 -15.65 6.62 -8.27
N SER A 191 -16.10 5.77 -9.20
CA SER A 191 -15.49 4.46 -9.48
C SER A 191 -14.51 4.52 -10.65
N VAL A 192 -13.72 3.47 -10.83
CA VAL A 192 -12.78 3.33 -11.96
C VAL A 192 -13.51 3.32 -13.31
N ASN A 193 -14.71 2.72 -13.35
CA ASN A 193 -15.53 2.72 -14.56
C ASN A 193 -16.06 4.11 -14.87
N ASP A 194 -16.43 4.88 -13.85
CA ASP A 194 -16.84 6.28 -14.03
C ASP A 194 -15.69 7.13 -14.58
N LEU A 195 -14.46 6.92 -14.09
CA LEU A 195 -13.25 7.56 -14.65
C LEU A 195 -13.01 7.15 -16.12
N ARG A 196 -13.23 5.88 -16.48
CA ARG A 196 -13.14 5.43 -17.88
C ARG A 196 -14.17 6.13 -18.75
N LEU A 197 -15.42 6.24 -18.30
CA LEU A 197 -16.47 6.93 -19.04
C LEU A 197 -16.13 8.40 -19.30
N ILE A 198 -15.52 9.10 -18.33
CA ILE A 198 -15.17 10.52 -18.46
C ILE A 198 -13.86 10.72 -19.27
N LEU A 199 -12.85 9.86 -19.09
CA LEU A 199 -11.51 10.06 -19.66
C LEU A 199 -11.26 9.30 -20.96
N SER A 200 -12.00 8.22 -21.21
CA SER A 200 -11.86 7.35 -22.38
C SER A 200 -13.14 7.21 -23.20
N GLY A 201 -14.31 7.40 -22.57
CA GLY A 201 -15.61 7.11 -23.16
C GLY A 201 -16.09 5.67 -22.89
N PRO A 202 -17.24 5.28 -23.46
CA PRO A 202 -17.79 3.95 -23.32
C PRO A 202 -16.91 2.89 -24.00
N PRO A 203 -17.07 1.59 -23.67
CA PRO A 203 -16.25 0.53 -24.23
C PRO A 203 -16.41 0.43 -25.75
N ASP A 204 -15.37 -0.07 -26.42
CA ASP A 204 -15.30 -0.16 -27.88
C ASP A 204 -16.50 -0.93 -28.49
N GLU A 205 -17.03 -1.94 -27.78
CA GLU A 205 -18.21 -2.71 -28.19
C GLU A 205 -19.48 -1.84 -28.29
N GLU A 206 -19.68 -0.94 -27.32
CA GLU A 206 -20.82 -0.02 -27.31
C GLU A 206 -20.65 1.07 -28.35
N LEU A 207 -19.44 1.63 -28.50
CA LEU A 207 -19.15 2.61 -29.54
C LEU A 207 -19.42 2.03 -30.94
N ALA A 208 -18.99 0.80 -31.19
CA ALA A 208 -19.25 0.10 -32.45
C ALA A 208 -20.75 -0.15 -32.68
N GLN A 209 -21.51 -0.51 -31.64
CA GLN A 209 -22.96 -0.72 -31.73
C GLN A 209 -23.72 0.54 -32.16
N TYR A 210 -23.27 1.71 -31.71
CA TYR A 210 -23.90 3.00 -32.02
C TYR A 210 -23.19 3.76 -33.16
N GLU A 211 -22.26 3.11 -33.87
CA GLU A 211 -21.49 3.69 -34.98
C GLU A 211 -20.75 4.99 -34.61
N VAL A 212 -20.28 5.09 -33.35
CA VAL A 212 -19.52 6.23 -32.86
C VAL A 212 -18.03 5.97 -33.01
N GLU A 213 -17.30 6.88 -33.65
CA GLU A 213 -15.85 6.77 -33.79
C GLU A 213 -15.14 6.84 -32.44
N LYS A 214 -14.11 5.99 -32.28
CA LYS A 214 -13.30 5.97 -31.06
C LYS A 214 -12.47 7.24 -30.95
N PRO A 215 -12.53 7.96 -29.82
CA PRO A 215 -11.72 9.16 -29.64
C PRO A 215 -10.22 8.82 -29.55
N ASP A 216 -9.39 9.65 -30.16
CA ASP A 216 -7.94 9.61 -29.97
C ASP A 216 -7.62 10.09 -28.54
N LEU A 217 -7.37 9.13 -27.64
CA LEU A 217 -7.20 9.38 -26.22
C LEU A 217 -6.01 10.30 -25.90
N ASN A 218 -4.95 10.26 -26.72
CA ASN A 218 -3.79 11.13 -26.52
C ASN A 218 -4.16 12.59 -26.72
N LYS A 219 -4.90 12.89 -27.80
CA LYS A 219 -5.42 14.25 -28.07
C LYS A 219 -6.51 14.64 -27.08
N LEU A 220 -7.37 13.69 -26.71
CA LEU A 220 -8.47 13.94 -25.79
C LEU A 220 -7.95 14.38 -24.41
N ASN A 221 -6.86 13.78 -23.93
CA ASN A 221 -6.34 14.00 -22.58
C ASN A 221 -5.03 14.80 -22.54
N GLU A 222 -4.61 15.40 -23.65
CA GLU A 222 -3.40 16.21 -23.74
C GLU A 222 -3.43 17.40 -22.75
N ASP A 223 -4.59 18.03 -22.62
CA ASP A 223 -4.80 19.20 -21.77
C ASP A 223 -5.18 18.88 -20.31
N ILE A 224 -5.11 17.60 -19.91
CA ILE A 224 -5.42 17.18 -18.54
C ILE A 224 -4.13 17.13 -17.72
N PHE A 225 -3.95 18.17 -16.90
CA PHE A 225 -2.80 18.30 -16.00
C PHE A 225 -3.10 17.89 -14.56
N CYS A 226 -4.38 17.83 -14.18
CA CYS A 226 -4.82 17.56 -12.82
C CYS A 226 -5.83 16.42 -12.75
N LEU A 227 -5.68 15.56 -11.75
CA LEU A 227 -6.65 14.55 -11.36
C LEU A 227 -6.90 14.65 -9.85
N ASP A 228 -8.11 15.08 -9.48
CA ASP A 228 -8.53 15.18 -8.09
C ASP A 228 -9.45 14.01 -7.73
N LEU A 229 -9.01 13.14 -6.83
CA LEU A 229 -9.77 11.97 -6.35
C LEU A 229 -10.06 12.07 -4.84
N SER A 230 -10.08 13.30 -4.31
CA SER A 230 -10.34 13.57 -2.90
C SER A 230 -11.63 12.88 -2.43
N GLY A 231 -11.55 12.12 -1.34
CA GLY A 231 -12.68 11.39 -0.76
C GLY A 231 -13.03 10.06 -1.45
N SER A 232 -12.50 9.80 -2.65
CA SER A 232 -12.72 8.54 -3.39
C SER A 232 -11.56 7.55 -3.26
N ALA A 233 -10.34 8.04 -3.04
CA ALA A 233 -9.16 7.21 -2.79
C ALA A 233 -9.35 6.33 -1.53
N GLY A 234 -9.26 5.01 -1.69
CA GLY A 234 -9.44 4.05 -0.59
C GLY A 234 -10.90 3.78 -0.21
N ARG A 235 -11.86 4.54 -0.75
CA ARG A 235 -13.30 4.33 -0.55
C ARG A 235 -13.94 3.61 -1.73
N SER A 236 -13.86 4.21 -2.92
CA SER A 236 -14.50 3.75 -4.16
C SER A 236 -13.50 3.34 -5.24
N ILE A 237 -12.25 3.83 -5.13
CA ILE A 237 -11.14 3.48 -6.03
C ILE A 237 -9.96 2.99 -5.20
N SER A 238 -9.42 1.84 -5.58
CA SER A 238 -8.11 1.40 -5.10
C SER A 238 -6.97 1.98 -5.93
N LEU A 239 -5.83 2.26 -5.29
CA LEU A 239 -4.64 2.75 -6.00
C LEU A 239 -4.09 1.73 -7.01
N LYS A 240 -4.41 0.43 -6.81
CA LYS A 240 -4.10 -0.60 -7.79
C LYS A 240 -4.90 -0.40 -9.08
N GLU A 241 -6.22 -0.21 -8.98
CA GLU A 241 -7.05 0.03 -10.15
C GLU A 241 -6.69 1.36 -10.83
N LEU A 242 -6.37 2.40 -10.05
CA LEU A 242 -5.88 3.67 -10.60
C LEU A 242 -4.57 3.47 -11.38
N ASN A 243 -3.64 2.67 -10.86
CA ASN A 243 -2.39 2.35 -11.54
C ASN A 243 -2.63 1.60 -12.86
N GLU A 244 -3.57 0.65 -12.87
CA GLU A 244 -3.98 -0.10 -14.07
C GLU A 244 -4.69 0.80 -15.09
N LEU A 245 -5.48 1.79 -14.64
CA LEU A 245 -6.15 2.76 -15.50
C LEU A 245 -5.18 3.73 -16.16
N LEU A 246 -4.24 4.29 -15.39
CA LEU A 246 -3.28 5.28 -15.90
C LEU A 246 -2.20 4.65 -16.77
N HIS A 247 -1.82 3.40 -16.47
CA HIS A 247 -0.78 2.64 -17.16
C HIS A 247 -1.29 1.26 -17.56
N PRO A 248 -2.26 1.18 -18.48
CA PRO A 248 -2.77 -0.09 -18.95
C PRO A 248 -1.61 -0.90 -19.51
N GLN A 249 -1.49 -2.13 -19.01
CA GLN A 249 -0.59 -3.09 -19.61
C GLN A 249 -1.24 -3.50 -20.93
N ILE A 250 -0.75 -2.95 -22.04
CA ILE A 250 -1.05 -3.55 -23.34
C ILE A 250 -0.37 -4.92 -23.25
N ALA A 251 -1.17 -5.96 -23.01
CA ALA A 251 -0.74 -7.30 -23.35
C ALA A 251 -0.47 -7.21 -24.84
N ALA A 252 0.81 -7.17 -25.22
CA ALA A 252 1.19 -7.42 -26.59
C ALA A 252 0.56 -8.77 -26.91
N GLU A 253 -0.52 -8.75 -27.69
CA GLU A 253 -1.03 -9.96 -28.33
C GLU A 253 0.19 -10.53 -29.05
N THR A 254 0.75 -11.58 -28.46
CA THR A 254 1.90 -12.29 -29.02
C THR A 254 1.37 -13.26 -30.07
N ASP A 255 0.38 -12.81 -30.84
CA ASP A 255 -0.21 -13.53 -31.95
C ASP A 255 0.20 -12.79 -33.22
N LEU A 256 1.29 -13.28 -33.79
CA LEU A 256 1.58 -13.26 -35.22
C LEU A 256 1.76 -11.87 -35.86
N GLN A 257 2.90 -11.25 -35.58
CA GLN A 257 3.51 -10.31 -36.54
C GLN A 257 4.77 -10.94 -37.16
N GLU A 258 4.58 -12.04 -37.90
CA GLU A 258 5.54 -12.51 -38.91
C GLU A 258 5.43 -11.65 -40.19
N SER A 259 5.68 -10.34 -40.08
CA SER A 259 5.81 -9.48 -41.25
C SER A 259 7.08 -8.64 -41.10
N TRP A 260 8.13 -9.08 -41.80
CA TRP A 260 9.48 -8.49 -41.76
C TRP A 260 9.59 -7.11 -42.45
N ASP A 261 8.47 -6.46 -42.78
CA ASP A 261 8.43 -5.14 -43.44
C ASP A 261 7.43 -4.15 -42.80
N ALA A 262 6.86 -4.46 -41.64
CA ALA A 262 6.03 -3.50 -40.92
C ALA A 262 6.91 -2.51 -40.12
N PRO A 263 6.65 -1.19 -40.16
CA PRO A 263 7.38 -0.24 -39.33
C PRO A 263 7.26 -0.67 -37.86
N GLU A 264 8.40 -0.67 -37.14
CA GLU A 264 8.45 -0.98 -35.72
C GLU A 264 7.33 -0.23 -34.97
N PRO A 265 6.54 -0.89 -34.10
CA PRO A 265 5.55 -0.19 -33.31
C PRO A 265 6.26 0.80 -32.39
N VAL A 266 6.23 2.08 -32.78
CA VAL A 266 6.75 3.24 -32.03
C VAL A 266 6.01 3.51 -30.71
N SER A 267 5.02 2.69 -30.37
CA SER A 267 4.17 2.91 -29.21
C SER A 267 4.83 2.34 -27.95
N GLY A 268 5.54 3.21 -27.22
CA GLY A 268 5.79 2.99 -25.80
C GLY A 268 4.48 2.75 -25.01
N PRO A 269 4.57 2.30 -23.75
CA PRO A 269 3.38 1.97 -22.96
C PRO A 269 2.41 3.15 -22.95
N PHE A 270 1.17 2.90 -23.40
CA PHE A 270 0.12 3.91 -23.47
C PHE A 270 -0.11 4.53 -22.09
N LYS A 271 -0.11 5.86 -22.02
CA LYS A 271 -0.41 6.63 -20.80
C LYS A 271 -1.73 7.34 -21.02
N LEU A 272 -2.73 7.06 -20.19
CA LEU A 272 -4.04 7.70 -20.34
C LEU A 272 -3.98 9.22 -20.15
N LEU A 273 -3.11 9.68 -19.25
CA LEU A 273 -2.89 11.09 -18.91
C LEU A 273 -1.39 11.41 -19.05
N PRO A 274 -0.90 11.74 -20.26
CA PRO A 274 0.54 11.90 -20.50
C PRO A 274 1.14 13.12 -19.78
N ASN A 275 0.35 14.17 -19.57
CA ASN A 275 0.76 15.45 -19.01
C ASN A 275 0.31 15.64 -17.54
N LEU A 276 -0.01 14.56 -16.83
CA LEU A 276 -0.45 14.64 -15.44
C LEU A 276 0.69 15.18 -14.54
N THR A 277 0.41 16.31 -13.88
CA THR A 277 1.34 16.99 -12.98
C THR A 277 0.77 17.17 -11.58
N GLN A 278 -0.55 17.22 -11.43
CA GLN A 278 -1.24 17.41 -10.16
C GLN A 278 -2.12 16.21 -9.85
N LEU A 279 -1.96 15.62 -8.66
CA LEU A 279 -2.73 14.47 -8.22
C LEU A 279 -3.17 14.68 -6.77
N SER A 280 -4.48 14.68 -6.55
CA SER A 280 -5.02 14.59 -5.18
C SER A 280 -5.49 13.17 -4.89
N LEU A 281 -4.99 12.60 -3.80
CA LEU A 281 -5.40 11.33 -3.24
C LEU A 281 -5.92 11.49 -1.81
N ALA A 282 -6.50 12.65 -1.49
CA ALA A 282 -6.99 12.93 -0.15
C ALA A 282 -8.00 11.88 0.32
N VAL A 283 -7.88 11.47 1.59
CA VAL A 283 -8.68 10.41 2.19
C VAL A 283 -9.44 10.95 3.38
N GLU A 284 -10.73 10.63 3.47
CA GLU A 284 -11.50 10.91 4.68
C GLU A 284 -10.98 10.07 5.85
N PRO A 285 -10.86 10.61 7.07
CA PRO A 285 -10.28 9.89 8.22
C PRO A 285 -10.90 8.50 8.48
N GLY A 286 -12.20 8.33 8.24
CA GLY A 286 -12.88 7.05 8.37
C GLY A 286 -12.40 5.97 7.39
N ASN A 287 -11.88 6.38 6.23
CA ASN A 287 -11.39 5.51 5.16
C ASN A 287 -9.84 5.41 5.13
N ALA A 288 -9.14 6.16 5.98
CA ALA A 288 -7.68 6.13 6.11
C ALA A 288 -7.06 4.72 6.14
N PRO A 289 -7.59 3.71 6.87
CA PRO A 289 -6.97 2.37 6.89
C PRO A 289 -7.03 1.62 5.56
N ALA A 290 -7.86 2.05 4.60
CA ALA A 290 -7.89 1.48 3.26
C ALA A 290 -6.79 2.04 2.34
N ALA A 291 -6.21 3.19 2.69
CA ALA A 291 -5.09 3.78 1.95
C ALA A 291 -3.81 2.96 2.17
N SER A 292 -3.12 2.63 1.07
CA SER A 292 -1.95 1.76 1.11
C SER A 292 -0.69 2.47 0.61
N TRP A 293 0.24 2.73 1.51
CA TRP A 293 1.58 3.25 1.19
C TRP A 293 2.34 2.35 0.21
N LYS A 294 2.17 1.02 0.31
CA LYS A 294 2.77 0.08 -0.64
C LYS A 294 2.27 0.31 -2.07
N GLN A 295 0.96 0.54 -2.23
CA GLN A 295 0.39 0.81 -3.55
C GLN A 295 0.76 2.22 -4.03
N LEU A 296 0.78 3.22 -3.14
CA LEU A 296 1.26 4.56 -3.46
C LEU A 296 2.69 4.54 -4.00
N LEU A 297 3.61 3.85 -3.33
CA LEU A 297 4.99 3.71 -3.79
C LEU A 297 5.07 3.02 -5.16
N SER A 298 4.22 2.01 -5.42
CA SER A 298 4.18 1.34 -6.73
C SER A 298 3.62 2.21 -7.86
N LEU A 299 2.76 3.18 -7.51
CA LEU A 299 2.22 4.17 -8.44
C LEU A 299 3.25 5.29 -8.66
N ALA A 300 3.89 5.76 -7.59
CA ALA A 300 4.88 6.84 -7.61
C ALA A 300 6.07 6.55 -8.52
N THR A 301 6.52 5.30 -8.62
CA THR A 301 7.62 4.93 -9.54
C THR A 301 7.29 5.15 -11.01
N LYS A 302 5.99 5.22 -11.38
CA LYS A 302 5.54 5.51 -12.74
C LYS A 302 5.19 6.98 -12.95
N LEU A 303 4.94 7.72 -11.87
CA LEU A 303 4.46 9.11 -11.87
C LEU A 303 5.58 10.13 -11.58
N HIS A 304 6.68 10.09 -12.32
CA HIS A 304 7.81 11.00 -12.13
C HIS A 304 7.55 12.45 -12.59
N THR A 305 6.43 12.72 -13.26
CA THR A 305 6.03 14.06 -13.73
C THR A 305 5.22 14.86 -12.71
N ILE A 306 4.82 14.24 -11.59
CA ILE A 306 3.99 14.88 -10.57
C ILE A 306 4.75 15.98 -9.85
N THR A 307 4.23 17.20 -9.91
CA THR A 307 4.73 18.38 -9.19
C THR A 307 3.87 18.71 -7.97
N HIS A 308 2.57 18.39 -7.98
CA HIS A 308 1.66 18.65 -6.85
C HIS A 308 1.01 17.36 -6.39
N LEU A 309 1.15 17.03 -5.11
CA LEU A 309 0.55 15.84 -4.49
C LEU A 309 -0.18 16.23 -3.21
N ASP A 310 -1.45 15.82 -3.11
CA ASP A 310 -2.22 15.90 -1.87
C ASP A 310 -2.44 14.51 -1.27
N LEU A 311 -1.97 14.34 -0.04
CA LEU A 311 -2.12 13.15 0.80
C LEU A 311 -2.84 13.49 2.12
N SER A 312 -3.76 14.44 2.10
CA SER A 312 -4.52 14.83 3.29
C SER A 312 -5.32 13.65 3.85
N GLY A 313 -5.33 13.52 5.18
CA GLY A 313 -5.99 12.44 5.92
C GLY A 313 -5.33 11.06 5.78
N TRP A 314 -4.14 10.96 5.17
CA TRP A 314 -3.45 9.67 5.04
C TRP A 314 -3.00 9.10 6.39
N PRO A 315 -3.07 7.77 6.55
CA PRO A 315 -2.62 7.09 7.76
C PRO A 315 -1.10 7.18 7.89
N GLU A 316 -0.61 6.87 9.09
CA GLU A 316 0.81 6.74 9.38
C GLU A 316 1.55 5.86 8.33
N PRO A 317 2.71 6.33 7.81
CA PRO A 317 3.49 5.59 6.82
C PRO A 317 3.97 4.22 7.35
N SER A 318 3.38 3.16 6.83
CA SER A 318 3.73 1.78 7.18
C SER A 318 3.49 0.84 5.99
N LEU A 319 4.40 -0.11 5.77
CA LEU A 319 4.24 -1.20 4.79
C LEU A 319 3.46 -2.36 5.38
N THR A 320 3.30 -2.39 6.71
CA THR A 320 2.66 -3.49 7.45
C THR A 320 1.54 -3.00 8.38
N PRO A 321 0.56 -2.21 7.89
CA PRO A 321 -0.46 -1.57 8.75
C PRO A 321 -1.31 -2.59 9.53
N ASN A 322 -1.57 -3.76 8.96
CA ASN A 322 -2.35 -4.83 9.60
C ASN A 322 -1.53 -5.69 10.58
N ALA A 323 -0.21 -5.46 10.68
CA ALA A 323 0.69 -6.23 11.53
C ALA A 323 1.02 -5.54 12.86
N LYS A 324 0.47 -4.34 13.14
CA LYS A 324 0.80 -3.56 14.34
C LYS A 324 0.68 -4.35 15.64
N PHE A 325 -0.24 -5.31 15.73
CA PHE A 325 -0.44 -6.17 16.91
C PHE A 325 0.07 -7.61 16.74
N ALA A 326 0.60 -7.96 15.58
CA ALA A 326 1.02 -9.31 15.27
C ALA A 326 2.44 -9.58 15.80
N LYS A 327 2.58 -10.65 16.60
CA LYS A 327 3.88 -11.14 17.08
C LYS A 327 4.15 -12.52 16.51
N VAL A 328 5.37 -12.75 16.02
CA VAL A 328 5.84 -14.07 15.62
C VAL A 328 6.84 -14.60 16.63
N ALA A 329 6.64 -15.85 17.06
CA ALA A 329 7.63 -16.54 17.88
C ALA A 329 8.77 -17.05 16.99
N SER A 330 9.99 -16.59 17.26
CA SER A 330 11.20 -17.13 16.64
C SER A 330 11.32 -18.62 17.01
N SER A 331 11.33 -19.49 16.00
CA SER A 331 11.49 -20.94 16.19
C SER A 331 12.86 -21.32 16.75
N LEU A 332 13.88 -20.47 16.55
CA LEU A 332 15.25 -20.69 16.98
C LEU A 332 15.49 -20.23 18.43
N THR A 333 14.92 -19.09 18.83
CA THR A 333 15.17 -18.47 20.16
C THR A 333 13.99 -18.57 21.12
N GLY A 334 12.81 -18.99 20.64
CA GLY A 334 11.57 -19.07 21.43
C GLY A 334 11.00 -17.72 21.86
N ARG A 335 11.63 -16.60 21.48
CA ARG A 335 11.20 -15.24 21.80
C ARG A 335 10.15 -14.77 20.79
N SER A 336 9.12 -14.09 21.30
CA SER A 336 8.15 -13.39 20.47
C SER A 336 8.72 -12.06 19.99
N VAL A 337 8.90 -11.90 18.69
CA VAL A 337 9.30 -10.65 18.05
C VAL A 337 8.08 -10.07 17.32
N GLN A 338 7.98 -8.75 17.22
CA GLN A 338 6.92 -8.14 16.41
C GLN A 338 7.06 -8.57 14.95
N TYR A 339 5.93 -8.79 14.28
CA TYR A 339 5.89 -9.20 12.89
C TYR A 339 6.07 -8.01 11.93
N GLY A 340 5.53 -6.86 12.29
CA GLY A 340 5.69 -5.59 11.55
C GLY A 340 6.91 -4.79 12.02
N GLY A 341 7.31 -3.80 11.21
CA GLY A 341 8.34 -2.83 11.58
C GLY A 341 7.86 -1.86 12.65
N THR A 342 6.58 -1.50 12.64
CA THR A 342 5.90 -0.70 13.66
C THR A 342 4.96 -1.54 14.54
N GLY A 343 5.06 -1.37 15.86
CA GLY A 343 4.14 -1.90 16.87
C GLY A 343 3.21 -0.82 17.46
N PRO A 344 2.33 -1.17 18.42
CA PRO A 344 1.32 -0.26 18.95
C PRO A 344 1.90 0.86 19.82
N TYR A 345 3.14 0.67 20.27
CA TYR A 345 3.85 1.53 21.21
C TYR A 345 5.10 2.17 20.57
N SER A 346 5.39 1.86 19.31
CA SER A 346 6.62 2.29 18.63
C SER A 346 6.76 3.81 18.65
N HIS A 347 5.69 4.57 18.40
CA HIS A 347 5.78 6.02 18.34
C HIS A 347 5.65 6.72 19.70
N ASN A 348 4.76 6.22 20.56
CA ASN A 348 4.41 6.89 21.82
C ASN A 348 5.39 6.59 22.97
N LEU A 349 5.95 5.37 23.01
CA LEU A 349 6.86 4.94 24.07
C LEU A 349 8.30 4.85 23.56
N ASP A 350 8.50 4.19 22.42
CA ASP A 350 9.85 3.94 21.91
C ASP A 350 10.38 5.10 21.06
N GLY A 351 9.48 6.00 20.63
CA GLY A 351 9.83 7.13 19.76
C GLY A 351 10.44 6.70 18.43
N ASP A 352 10.22 5.46 18.01
CA ASP A 352 10.74 4.81 16.81
C ASP A 352 9.89 5.21 15.61
N TRP A 353 10.52 5.86 14.62
CA TRP A 353 9.89 6.27 13.36
C TRP A 353 10.54 5.60 12.14
N SER A 354 11.34 4.56 12.35
CA SER A 354 12.22 4.00 11.32
C SER A 354 11.46 3.51 10.08
N GLU A 355 10.37 2.76 10.25
CA GLU A 355 9.55 2.31 9.10
C GLU A 355 8.93 3.50 8.36
N ALA A 356 8.41 4.49 9.09
CA ALA A 356 7.78 5.65 8.48
C ALA A 356 8.78 6.51 7.69
N ILE A 357 9.96 6.74 8.26
CA ILE A 357 11.07 7.44 7.60
C ILE A 357 11.50 6.69 6.33
N LEU A 358 11.60 5.35 6.37
CA LEU A 358 11.94 4.54 5.20
C LEU A 358 10.89 4.64 4.09
N VAL A 359 9.59 4.62 4.43
CA VAL A 359 8.51 4.81 3.46
C VAL A 359 8.59 6.18 2.82
N LEU A 360 8.74 7.24 3.62
CA LEU A 360 8.84 8.61 3.13
C LEU A 360 10.11 8.84 2.29
N LYS A 361 11.25 8.27 2.68
CA LYS A 361 12.51 8.29 1.91
C LYS A 361 12.39 7.58 0.56
N ARG A 362 11.60 6.50 0.47
CA ARG A 362 11.31 5.85 -0.82
C ARG A 362 10.39 6.70 -1.68
N LEU A 363 9.39 7.32 -1.07
CA LEU A 363 8.48 8.23 -1.77
C LEU A 363 9.23 9.43 -2.32
N SER A 364 10.13 10.03 -1.53
CA SER A 364 10.91 11.20 -1.94
C SER A 364 11.78 10.94 -3.15
N LYS A 365 12.44 9.77 -3.19
CA LYS A 365 13.23 9.35 -4.35
C LYS A 365 12.39 9.13 -5.61
N SER A 366 11.16 8.65 -5.44
CA SER A 366 10.28 8.36 -6.57
C SER A 366 9.67 9.65 -7.14
N LEU A 367 9.32 10.59 -6.26
CA LEU A 367 8.67 11.87 -6.57
C LEU A 367 9.63 13.04 -6.36
N TYR A 368 10.77 13.01 -7.05
CA TYR A 368 11.83 14.03 -6.91
C TYR A 368 11.49 15.36 -7.62
N SER A 369 10.44 15.39 -8.43
CA SER A 369 9.93 16.56 -9.15
C SER A 369 8.91 17.37 -8.35
N LEU A 370 8.57 16.92 -7.14
CA LEU A 370 7.53 17.52 -6.32
C LEU A 370 7.87 18.96 -5.89
N GLU A 371 6.92 19.87 -6.09
CA GLU A 371 6.98 21.29 -5.76
C GLU A 371 5.96 21.68 -4.68
N TYR A 372 4.85 20.96 -4.58
CA TYR A 372 3.79 21.14 -3.58
C TYR A 372 3.43 19.79 -2.95
N LEU A 373 3.40 19.73 -1.62
CA LEU A 373 2.96 18.56 -0.86
C LEU A 373 1.96 18.97 0.22
N ASP A 374 0.77 18.38 0.19
CA ASP A 374 -0.26 18.57 1.21
C ASP A 374 -0.37 17.35 2.11
N LEU A 375 -0.16 17.56 3.42
CA LEU A 375 -0.28 16.56 4.48
C LEU A 375 -1.30 17.04 5.53
N THR A 376 -2.35 17.74 5.11
CA THR A 376 -3.39 18.22 6.00
C THR A 376 -4.07 17.04 6.73
N GLY A 377 -4.24 17.12 8.05
CA GLY A 377 -4.83 16.04 8.86
C GLY A 377 -3.89 14.89 9.19
N CYS A 378 -2.61 14.99 8.84
CA CYS A 378 -1.59 13.98 9.10
C CYS A 378 -0.69 14.28 10.32
N GLY A 379 -1.16 15.12 11.24
CA GLY A 379 -0.34 15.68 12.32
C GLY A 379 0.31 14.64 13.25
N ASP A 380 -0.33 13.48 13.40
CA ASP A 380 0.15 12.40 14.26
C ASP A 380 1.53 11.87 13.82
N TRP A 381 1.86 11.93 12.53
CA TRP A 381 3.14 11.40 11.99
C TRP A 381 4.10 12.46 11.46
N PHE A 382 3.81 13.76 11.62
CA PHE A 382 4.75 14.85 11.33
C PHE A 382 6.17 14.65 11.91
N PRO A 383 6.38 14.05 13.10
CA PRO A 383 7.73 13.78 13.59
C PRO A 383 8.60 12.94 12.64
N ALA A 384 8.01 12.08 11.81
CA ALA A 384 8.74 11.28 10.81
C ALA A 384 9.43 12.13 9.74
N LEU A 385 8.94 13.35 9.48
CA LEU A 385 9.49 14.27 8.48
C LEU A 385 10.82 14.91 8.91
N ARG A 386 11.15 14.85 10.21
CA ARG A 386 12.34 15.50 10.80
C ARG A 386 13.25 14.58 11.60
N LYS A 387 12.78 13.37 11.93
CA LYS A 387 13.56 12.40 12.71
C LYS A 387 14.52 11.64 11.79
N GLU A 388 15.60 11.21 12.41
CA GLU A 388 16.59 10.32 11.83
C GLU A 388 16.41 8.93 12.44
N ALA A 389 16.63 7.90 11.65
CA ALA A 389 16.62 6.52 12.08
C ALA A 389 17.98 5.88 11.80
N ASP A 390 18.52 5.15 12.77
CA ASP A 390 19.73 4.37 12.59
C ASP A 390 19.43 3.15 11.71
N GLY A 391 19.86 3.19 10.45
CA GLY A 391 19.85 2.03 9.57
C GLY A 391 21.10 1.17 9.75
N ASP A 392 21.08 -0.07 9.24
CA ASP A 392 22.17 -1.05 9.40
C ASP A 392 23.55 -0.53 8.96
N PHE A 393 23.60 0.41 8.01
CA PHE A 393 24.84 0.99 7.46
C PHE A 393 24.79 2.50 7.20
N THR A 394 23.60 3.12 7.28
CA THR A 394 23.40 4.55 6.99
C THR A 394 22.28 5.09 7.85
N ILE A 395 22.37 6.37 8.21
CA ILE A 395 21.25 7.08 8.83
C ILE A 395 20.17 7.29 7.77
N ASP A 396 18.97 6.78 8.05
CA ASP A 396 17.79 6.99 7.23
C ASP A 396 17.08 8.27 7.69
N PHE A 397 16.83 9.16 6.73
CA PHE A 397 16.10 10.41 6.94
C PHE A 397 15.47 10.85 5.61
N VAL A 398 14.54 11.79 5.70
CA VAL A 398 13.92 12.42 4.52
C VAL A 398 14.85 13.53 4.02
N ASP A 399 15.34 13.41 2.78
CA ASP A 399 16.24 14.39 2.19
C ASP A 399 15.48 15.58 1.60
N TRP A 400 15.40 16.68 2.36
CA TRP A 400 14.77 17.92 1.94
C TRP A 400 15.67 18.84 1.10
N VAL A 401 16.91 18.42 0.80
CA VAL A 401 17.88 19.19 0.00
C VAL A 401 18.06 18.59 -1.39
N GLY A 402 18.20 17.26 -1.47
CA GLY A 402 18.28 16.51 -2.71
C GLY A 402 16.90 16.07 -3.21
N ASP A 403 16.43 14.93 -2.73
CA ASP A 403 15.21 14.26 -3.23
C ASP A 403 13.98 15.19 -3.21
N TRP A 404 13.71 15.86 -2.09
CA TRP A 404 12.62 16.82 -1.92
C TRP A 404 13.10 18.29 -1.92
N GLY A 405 14.24 18.56 -2.56
CA GLY A 405 14.81 19.91 -2.68
C GLY A 405 13.95 20.90 -3.50
N LYS A 406 13.07 20.38 -4.36
CA LYS A 406 12.19 21.20 -5.22
C LYS A 406 10.90 21.63 -4.55
N ILE A 407 10.52 21.03 -3.42
CA ILE A 407 9.30 21.39 -2.69
C ILE A 407 9.42 22.85 -2.23
N THR A 408 8.49 23.67 -2.67
CA THR A 408 8.37 25.09 -2.33
C THR A 408 7.23 25.37 -1.37
N THR A 409 6.19 24.54 -1.38
CA THR A 409 5.06 24.65 -0.46
C THR A 409 4.79 23.30 0.19
N LEU A 410 4.80 23.28 1.52
CA LEU A 410 4.44 22.13 2.33
C LEU A 410 3.30 22.52 3.26
N ARG A 411 2.15 21.85 3.15
CA ARG A 411 1.00 22.14 4.00
C ARG A 411 0.90 21.12 5.13
N LEU A 412 1.03 21.61 6.36
CA LEU A 412 0.97 20.86 7.61
C LEU A 412 -0.16 21.40 8.48
N CYS A 413 -1.36 21.45 7.92
CA CYS A 413 -2.58 21.86 8.60
C CYS A 413 -3.26 20.67 9.29
N SER A 414 -4.12 20.93 10.26
CA SER A 414 -4.94 19.90 10.89
C SER A 414 -6.12 19.50 10.03
N GLY A 415 -6.62 20.41 9.18
CA GLY A 415 -7.83 20.19 8.39
C GLY A 415 -9.12 20.31 9.20
N TYR A 416 -9.01 20.65 10.49
CA TYR A 416 -10.13 20.84 11.39
C TYR A 416 -10.25 22.32 11.77
N ALA A 417 -11.45 22.87 11.67
CA ALA A 417 -11.77 24.14 12.29
C ALA A 417 -12.18 23.89 13.75
N LEU A 418 -11.49 24.54 14.70
CA LEU A 418 -11.98 24.58 16.07
C LEU A 418 -13.30 25.35 16.09
N SER A 419 -14.32 24.75 16.72
CA SER A 419 -15.56 25.43 17.05
C SER A 419 -15.41 26.08 18.43
N ASP A 420 -16.28 27.04 18.76
CA ASP A 420 -16.32 27.64 20.10
C ASP A 420 -16.61 26.59 21.20
N ASP A 421 -17.26 25.47 20.83
CA ASP A 421 -17.56 24.34 21.72
C ASP A 421 -16.45 23.26 21.75
N SER A 422 -15.28 23.51 21.14
CA SER A 422 -14.20 22.52 21.08
C SER A 422 -13.67 22.15 22.47
N SER A 423 -13.48 20.85 22.71
CA SER A 423 -13.04 20.36 24.01
C SER A 423 -11.59 20.73 24.29
N ARG A 424 -11.22 20.85 25.58
CA ARG A 424 -9.84 21.10 26.00
C ARG A 424 -8.83 20.13 25.35
N GLY A 425 -9.19 18.85 25.23
CA GLY A 425 -8.32 17.85 24.60
C GLY A 425 -8.08 18.12 23.12
N GLN A 426 -9.11 18.58 22.39
CA GLN A 426 -8.99 18.96 20.98
C GLN A 426 -8.07 20.18 20.80
N ILE A 427 -8.20 21.17 21.69
CA ILE A 427 -7.34 22.37 21.69
C ILE A 427 -5.88 22.00 21.95
N LEU A 428 -5.62 21.14 22.94
CA LEU A 428 -4.26 20.69 23.25
C LEU A 428 -3.65 19.87 22.10
N ARG A 429 -4.41 18.95 21.51
CA ARG A 429 -3.95 18.15 20.36
C ARG A 429 -3.62 19.04 19.15
N LEU A 430 -4.46 20.04 18.85
CA LEU A 430 -4.16 20.99 17.78
C LEU A 430 -2.89 21.80 18.08
N ALA A 431 -2.69 22.20 19.33
CA ALA A 431 -1.47 22.89 19.75
C ALA A 431 -0.22 22.02 19.54
N ASP A 432 -0.29 20.72 19.88
CA ASP A 432 0.79 19.76 19.65
C ASP A 432 1.09 19.59 18.15
N TRP A 433 0.05 19.55 17.31
CA TRP A 433 0.21 19.49 15.85
C TRP A 433 0.88 20.75 15.28
N ILE A 434 0.48 21.94 15.75
CA ILE A 434 1.10 23.21 15.34
C ILE A 434 2.56 23.29 15.79
N GLU A 435 2.88 22.80 16.99
CA GLU A 435 4.24 22.74 17.51
C GLU A 435 5.09 21.76 16.69
N SER A 436 4.55 20.59 16.38
CA SER A 436 5.20 19.58 15.53
C SER A 436 5.47 20.12 14.12
N ALA A 437 4.48 20.76 13.49
CA ALA A 437 4.62 21.41 12.18
C ALA A 437 5.71 22.51 12.20
N SER A 438 5.75 23.31 13.26
CA SER A 438 6.78 24.34 13.46
C SER A 438 8.18 23.74 13.66
N ALA A 439 8.28 22.58 14.31
CA ALA A 439 9.55 21.86 14.45
C ALA A 439 10.03 21.28 13.12
N VAL A 440 9.11 20.75 12.29
CA VAL A 440 9.41 20.29 10.93
C VAL A 440 9.90 21.45 10.06
N GLU A 441 9.20 22.58 10.07
CA GLU A 441 9.61 23.78 9.33
C GLU A 441 11.04 24.23 9.70
N LYS A 442 11.34 24.33 11.01
CA LYS A 442 12.68 24.68 11.49
C LYS A 442 13.74 23.68 11.03
N HIS A 443 13.43 22.38 11.09
CA HIS A 443 14.33 21.33 10.64
C HIS A 443 14.62 21.44 9.14
N ILE A 444 13.60 21.58 8.29
CA ILE A 444 13.77 21.72 6.84
C ILE A 444 14.59 22.95 6.51
N ARG A 445 14.29 24.11 7.12
CA ARG A 445 15.07 25.34 6.90
C ARG A 445 16.53 25.18 7.32
N ALA A 446 16.79 24.51 8.44
CA ALA A 446 18.15 24.22 8.91
C ALA A 446 18.90 23.28 7.95
N GLN A 447 18.26 22.20 7.52
CA GLN A 447 18.85 21.23 6.58
C GLN A 447 19.16 21.89 5.23
N ARG A 448 18.22 22.69 4.70
CA ARG A 448 18.41 23.46 3.46
C ARG A 448 19.54 24.45 3.59
N SER A 449 19.71 25.14 4.71
CA SER A 449 20.87 26.04 4.96
C SER A 449 21.17 27.02 3.79
N GLY A 450 20.13 27.49 3.10
CA GLY A 450 20.25 28.36 1.91
C GLY A 450 20.46 27.64 0.57
N ARG A 451 20.52 26.30 0.55
CA ARG A 451 20.57 25.44 -0.63
C ARG A 451 19.17 25.03 -1.07
N GLY A 452 18.96 24.96 -2.39
CA GLY A 452 17.68 24.60 -2.99
C GLY A 452 16.72 25.79 -3.11
N ARG A 453 15.43 25.50 -3.33
CA ARG A 453 14.39 26.53 -3.44
C ARG A 453 13.92 26.96 -2.04
N TRP A 454 13.38 28.17 -1.94
CA TRP A 454 12.71 28.61 -0.71
C TRP A 454 11.50 27.72 -0.43
N ILE A 455 11.28 27.38 0.84
CA ILE A 455 10.10 26.62 1.29
C ILE A 455 9.22 27.47 2.19
N THR A 456 7.93 27.46 1.88
CA THR A 456 6.84 27.98 2.69
C THR A 456 6.14 26.78 3.34
N VAL A 457 6.09 26.76 4.67
CA VAL A 457 5.33 25.74 5.41
C VAL A 457 4.04 26.39 5.92
N GLU A 458 2.92 25.94 5.37
CA GLU A 458 1.59 26.37 5.80
C GLU A 458 1.15 25.54 7.01
N LYS A 459 0.64 26.19 8.04
CA LYS A 459 0.26 25.56 9.31
C LYS A 459 -0.86 26.36 9.97
N ASP A 460 -1.60 25.70 10.85
CA ASP A 460 -2.70 26.33 11.56
C ASP A 460 -2.24 27.36 12.59
N THR A 461 -3.18 28.22 12.98
CA THR A 461 -2.99 29.18 14.06
C THR A 461 -4.06 28.99 15.11
N LEU A 462 -3.67 29.14 16.39
CA LEU A 462 -4.62 29.11 17.50
C LEU A 462 -5.31 30.46 17.63
N THR A 463 -6.61 30.45 17.94
CA THR A 463 -7.33 31.63 18.41
C THR A 463 -6.83 32.05 19.79
N ASP A 464 -7.04 33.32 20.16
CA ASP A 464 -6.52 33.83 21.44
C ASP A 464 -7.13 33.12 22.66
N GLY A 465 -8.40 32.71 22.56
CA GLY A 465 -9.04 31.86 23.58
C GLY A 465 -8.37 30.49 23.71
N ALA A 466 -8.09 29.82 22.59
CA ALA A 466 -7.39 28.53 22.59
C ALA A 466 -5.96 28.65 23.15
N LYS A 467 -5.24 29.74 22.82
CA LYS A 467 -3.91 30.02 23.40
C LYS A 467 -3.96 30.12 24.93
N ALA A 468 -4.96 30.78 25.50
CA ALA A 468 -5.10 30.91 26.95
C ALA A 468 -5.31 29.55 27.65
N VAL A 469 -6.05 28.63 27.02
CA VAL A 469 -6.26 27.26 27.53
C VAL A 469 -4.94 26.48 27.54
N VAL A 470 -4.18 26.53 26.44
CA VAL A 470 -2.87 25.87 26.32
C VAL A 470 -1.88 26.42 27.36
N GLU A 471 -1.82 27.75 27.51
CA GLU A 471 -0.96 28.41 28.48
C GLU A 471 -1.30 28.02 29.93
N THR A 472 -2.59 27.91 30.24
CA THR A 472 -3.07 27.46 31.56
C THR A 472 -2.64 26.02 31.82
N GLU A 473 -2.69 25.13 30.82
CA GLU A 473 -2.26 23.75 30.98
C GLU A 473 -0.74 23.62 31.13
N ARG A 474 0.03 24.36 30.33
CA ARG A 474 1.49 24.39 30.47
C ARG A 474 1.92 24.83 31.86
N ARG A 475 1.24 25.83 32.44
CA ARG A 475 1.48 26.25 33.83
C ARG A 475 1.14 25.15 34.82
N ARG A 476 0.02 24.44 34.64
CA ARG A 476 -0.35 23.29 35.51
C ARG A 476 0.67 22.15 35.47
N LEU A 477 1.35 21.93 34.36
CA LEU A 477 2.37 20.89 34.24
C LEU A 477 3.75 21.31 34.79
N MET A 478 3.96 22.61 35.03
CA MET A 478 5.20 23.14 35.62
C MET A 478 5.17 23.25 37.15
N PHE A 479 4.00 23.10 37.78
CA PHE A 479 3.80 23.04 39.22
C PHE A 479 3.33 21.65 39.63
#